data_AF-X5TRK0-F1
#
_entry.id   AF-X5TRK0-F1
#
_cell.length_a   1.000
_cell.length_b   1.000
_cell.length_c   1.000
_cell.angle_alpha   90.00
_cell.angle_beta   90.00
_cell.angle_gamma   90.00
#
_symmetry.space_group_name_H-M   'P 1'
#
loop_
_entity.id
_entity.type
_entity.pdbx_description
1 polymer ?
#
loop_
_entity_poly.entity_id
_entity_poly.type
_entity_poly.pdbx_seq_one_letter_code
_entity_poly.pdbx_strand_id
1 'polypeptide(L)'
;RREVLGMEIGTSEAEPIWTVFLRKLTRRGLRGVKLVVSDTHEGLKGAATKVLCATWQRCRVHFMRNVLAHAGKSGRRVVSAFIAPLSPRKRPGPQARNGAPSPTRSGRRCQSCRQSWTTPSPTCWPT
;
A
#
# COMPACT_ATOMS: atom_id res chain seq x y z
N ARG A 1 7.50 0.54 0.88
CA ARG A 1 7.38 -0.62 1.80
C ARG A 1 5.90 -0.93 2.00
N ARG A 2 5.51 -2.18 2.17
CA ARG A 2 4.12 -2.57 2.49
C ARG A 2 4.12 -3.22 3.85
N GLU A 3 3.17 -2.86 4.69
CA GLU A 3 3.13 -3.28 6.09
C GLU A 3 1.71 -3.63 6.49
N VAL A 4 1.57 -4.65 7.34
CA VAL A 4 0.29 -5.02 7.92
C VAL A 4 0.11 -4.22 9.21
N LEU A 5 -0.88 -3.33 9.23
CA LEU A 5 -1.11 -2.43 10.35
C LEU A 5 -1.86 -3.10 11.50
N GLY A 6 -2.71 -4.08 11.23
CA GLY A 6 -3.45 -4.83 12.23
C GLY A 6 -4.24 -5.98 11.62
N MET A 7 -4.60 -6.94 12.46
CA MET A 7 -5.43 -8.10 12.15
C MET A 7 -6.36 -8.34 13.34
N GLU A 8 -7.63 -8.60 13.07
CA GLU A 8 -8.63 -8.90 14.08
C GLU A 8 -9.64 -9.89 13.50
N ILE A 9 -10.08 -10.83 14.32
CA ILE A 9 -11.14 -11.77 13.97
C ILE A 9 -12.46 -11.17 14.44
N GLY A 10 -13.40 -10.97 13.53
CA GLY A 10 -14.74 -10.46 13.82
C GLY A 10 -15.79 -11.57 13.78
N THR A 11 -16.87 -11.41 14.53
CA THR A 11 -18.03 -12.33 14.51
C THR A 11 -18.95 -12.09 13.32
N SER A 12 -18.89 -10.91 12.70
CA SER A 12 -19.63 -10.55 11.50
C SER A 12 -18.95 -9.42 10.71
N GLU A 13 -19.38 -9.22 9.47
CA GLU A 13 -18.92 -8.13 8.60
C GLU A 13 -19.70 -6.82 8.82
N ALA A 14 -20.37 -6.69 9.98
CA ALA A 14 -21.20 -5.53 10.30
C ALA A 14 -20.36 -4.27 10.60
N GLU A 15 -20.97 -3.11 10.34
CA GLU A 15 -20.35 -1.80 10.56
C GLU A 15 -19.79 -1.58 11.98
N PRO A 16 -20.45 -1.98 13.07
CA PRO A 16 -19.92 -1.77 14.43
C PRO A 16 -18.59 -2.50 14.66
N ILE A 17 -18.44 -3.72 14.12
CA ILE A 17 -17.22 -4.52 14.24
C ILE A 17 -16.05 -3.82 13.54
N TRP A 18 -16.26 -3.38 12.30
CA TRP A 18 -15.26 -2.62 11.55
C TRP A 18 -14.93 -1.28 12.20
N THR A 19 -15.91 -0.60 12.77
CA THR A 19 -15.72 0.67 13.47
C THR A 19 -14.79 0.51 14.68
N VAL A 20 -14.99 -0.54 15.48
CA VAL A 20 -14.12 -0.85 16.62
C VAL A 20 -12.68 -1.12 16.16
N PHE A 21 -12.51 -1.94 15.11
CA PHE A 21 -11.20 -2.23 14.54
C PHE A 21 -10.49 -0.97 14.02
N LEU A 22 -11.16 -0.15 13.22
CA LEU A 22 -10.58 1.09 12.69
C LEU A 22 -10.22 2.09 13.80
N ARG A 23 -11.05 2.17 14.86
CA ARG A 23 -10.74 2.99 16.05
C ARG A 23 -9.50 2.49 16.80
N LYS A 24 -9.26 1.17 16.86
CA LYS A 24 -8.00 0.65 17.43
C LYS A 24 -6.78 1.11 16.62
N LEU A 25 -6.88 1.12 15.29
CA LEU A 25 -5.80 1.62 14.43
C LEU A 25 -5.58 3.13 14.58
N THR A 26 -6.63 3.93 14.67
CA THR A 26 -6.48 5.37 14.90
C THR A 26 -5.91 5.65 16.29
N ARG A 27 -6.30 4.93 17.35
CA ARG A 27 -5.66 5.08 18.67
C ARG A 27 -4.16 4.79 18.66
N ARG A 28 -3.69 3.89 17.79
CA ARG A 28 -2.26 3.59 17.58
C ARG A 28 -1.52 4.61 16.71
N GLY A 29 -2.20 5.67 16.26
CA GLY A 29 -1.60 6.76 15.49
C GLY A 29 -1.90 6.74 13.99
N LEU A 30 -2.77 5.85 13.49
CA LEU A 30 -3.17 5.89 12.07
C LEU A 30 -3.91 7.22 11.79
N ARG A 31 -3.33 8.05 10.91
CA ARG A 31 -3.85 9.36 10.50
C ARG A 31 -3.60 9.58 9.01
N GLY A 32 -4.34 10.50 8.39
CA GLY A 32 -4.11 10.91 7.01
C GLY A 32 -4.44 9.85 5.95
N VAL A 33 -5.36 8.92 6.25
CA VAL A 33 -5.78 7.90 5.29
C VAL A 33 -6.58 8.58 4.17
N LYS A 34 -6.07 8.51 2.93
CA LYS A 34 -6.73 9.12 1.77
C LYS A 34 -7.68 8.18 1.04
N LEU A 35 -7.36 6.88 1.02
CA LEU A 35 -8.07 5.87 0.24
C LEU A 35 -8.16 4.57 1.03
N VAL A 36 -9.38 4.02 1.12
CA VAL A 36 -9.64 2.68 1.63
C VAL A 36 -10.09 1.79 0.47
N VAL A 37 -9.43 0.64 0.31
CA VAL A 37 -9.75 -0.33 -0.74
C VAL A 37 -10.17 -1.65 -0.10
N SER A 38 -11.40 -2.09 -0.34
CA SER A 38 -11.94 -3.36 0.18
C SER A 38 -12.83 -4.05 -0.85
N ASP A 39 -13.22 -5.32 -0.63
CA ASP A 39 -14.37 -5.86 -1.37
C ASP A 39 -15.67 -5.17 -0.90
N THR A 40 -16.80 -5.44 -1.57
CA THR A 40 -18.12 -4.83 -1.33
C THR A 40 -18.73 -5.23 0.01
N HIS A 41 -18.07 -4.87 1.10
CA HIS A 41 -18.58 -5.01 2.46
C HIS A 41 -19.15 -3.66 2.88
N GLU A 42 -20.49 -3.55 2.89
CA GLU A 42 -21.18 -2.30 3.26
C GLU A 42 -20.81 -1.86 4.69
N GLY A 43 -20.59 -2.81 5.60
CA GLY A 43 -20.15 -2.50 6.98
C GLY A 43 -18.79 -1.80 7.04
N LEU A 44 -17.82 -2.23 6.22
CA LEU A 44 -16.49 -1.59 6.19
C LEU A 44 -16.55 -0.22 5.51
N LYS A 45 -17.35 -0.08 4.45
CA LYS A 45 -17.58 1.20 3.78
C LYS A 45 -18.17 2.23 4.74
N GLY A 46 -19.22 1.86 5.48
CA GLY A 46 -19.82 2.71 6.52
C GLY A 46 -18.82 3.09 7.62
N ALA A 47 -18.08 2.12 8.14
CA ALA A 47 -17.07 2.34 9.17
C ALA A 47 -15.91 3.25 8.70
N ALA A 48 -15.45 3.06 7.46
CA ALA A 48 -14.37 3.84 6.87
C ALA A 48 -14.77 5.31 6.71
N THR A 49 -15.98 5.58 6.24
CA THR A 49 -16.52 6.95 6.15
C THR A 49 -16.63 7.60 7.53
N LYS A 50 -17.07 6.86 8.56
CA LYS A 50 -17.23 7.39 9.93
C LYS A 50 -15.93 7.64 10.67
N VAL A 51 -14.93 6.75 10.53
CA VAL A 51 -13.72 6.78 11.36
C VAL A 51 -12.54 7.47 10.67
N LEU A 52 -12.40 7.29 9.37
CA LEU A 52 -11.22 7.75 8.62
C LEU A 52 -11.50 8.95 7.71
N CYS A 53 -12.77 9.26 7.44
CA CYS A 53 -13.18 10.29 6.47
C CYS A 53 -12.49 10.14 5.10
N ALA A 54 -12.18 8.91 4.71
CA ALA A 54 -11.42 8.58 3.51
C ALA A 54 -12.35 8.23 2.34
N THR A 55 -11.88 8.43 1.11
CA THR A 55 -12.57 7.91 -0.08
C THR A 55 -12.50 6.39 -0.06
N TRP A 56 -13.60 5.72 -0.40
CA TRP A 56 -13.66 4.28 -0.56
C TRP A 56 -13.64 3.87 -2.03
N GLN A 57 -12.90 2.81 -2.34
CA GLN A 57 -12.88 2.18 -3.66
C GLN A 57 -13.03 0.66 -3.51
N ARG A 58 -13.82 0.04 -4.41
CA ARG A 58 -13.89 -1.42 -4.49
C ARG A 58 -12.57 -2.02 -4.99
N CYS A 59 -12.11 -3.08 -4.34
CA CYS A 59 -10.94 -3.84 -4.75
C CYS A 59 -11.15 -4.49 -6.12
N ARG A 60 -10.45 -3.97 -7.13
CA ARG A 60 -10.38 -4.55 -8.49
C ARG A 60 -10.14 -6.05 -8.50
N VAL A 61 -9.23 -6.54 -7.64
CA VAL A 61 -8.81 -7.94 -7.67
C VAL A 61 -9.97 -8.84 -7.25
N HIS A 62 -10.65 -8.51 -6.16
CA HIS A 62 -11.85 -9.21 -5.73
C HIS A 62 -12.98 -9.03 -6.73
N PHE A 63 -13.16 -7.84 -7.28
CA PHE A 63 -14.16 -7.61 -8.33
C PHE A 63 -13.97 -8.54 -9.54
N MET A 64 -12.75 -8.64 -10.08
CA MET A 64 -12.46 -9.56 -11.19
C MET A 64 -12.71 -11.01 -10.80
N ARG A 65 -12.31 -11.43 -9.59
CA ARG A 65 -12.57 -12.79 -9.11
C ARG A 65 -14.06 -13.08 -9.01
N ASN A 66 -14.83 -12.13 -8.47
CA ASN A 66 -16.28 -12.25 -8.31
C ASN A 66 -16.97 -12.34 -9.68
N VAL A 67 -16.59 -11.51 -10.64
CA VAL A 67 -17.16 -11.56 -11.99
C VAL A 67 -16.79 -12.87 -12.70
N LEU A 68 -15.54 -13.31 -12.62
CA LEU A 68 -15.10 -14.55 -13.27
C LEU A 68 -15.65 -15.82 -12.63
N ALA A 69 -16.10 -15.76 -11.38
CA ALA A 69 -16.83 -16.85 -10.75
C ALA A 69 -18.19 -17.09 -11.42
N HIS A 70 -18.84 -16.02 -11.89
CA HIS A 70 -20.12 -16.09 -12.59
C HIS A 70 -19.97 -16.33 -14.10
N ALA A 71 -18.80 -16.01 -14.67
CA ALA A 71 -18.47 -16.37 -16.03
C ALA A 71 -18.10 -17.87 -16.11
N GLY A 72 -18.95 -18.67 -16.76
CA GLY A 72 -18.64 -20.06 -17.10
C GLY A 72 -17.29 -20.21 -17.82
N LYS A 73 -16.70 -21.41 -17.81
CA LYS A 73 -15.31 -21.66 -18.26
C LYS A 73 -14.98 -21.02 -19.62
N SER A 74 -15.89 -21.10 -20.58
CA SER A 74 -15.71 -20.57 -21.94
C SER A 74 -15.80 -19.03 -22.03
N GLY A 75 -16.54 -18.38 -21.12
CA GLY A 75 -16.77 -16.93 -21.15
C GLY A 75 -15.71 -16.09 -20.44
N ARG A 76 -14.88 -16.69 -19.58
CA ARG A 76 -13.90 -15.97 -18.74
C ARG A 76 -12.92 -15.12 -19.52
N ARG A 77 -12.46 -15.58 -20.69
CA ARG A 77 -11.49 -14.86 -21.54
C ARG A 77 -12.13 -13.59 -22.12
N VAL A 78 -13.35 -13.72 -22.61
CA VAL A 78 -14.14 -12.63 -23.19
C VAL A 78 -14.48 -11.60 -22.11
N VAL A 79 -15.02 -12.04 -20.97
CA VAL A 79 -15.38 -11.19 -19.84
C VAL A 79 -14.15 -10.46 -19.27
N SER A 80 -13.00 -11.14 -19.18
CA SER A 80 -11.76 -10.50 -18.75
C SER A 80 -11.30 -9.40 -19.71
N ALA A 81 -11.40 -9.63 -21.03
CA ALA A 81 -11.00 -8.67 -22.05
C ALA A 81 -11.86 -7.39 -22.01
N PHE A 82 -13.15 -7.50 -21.72
CA PHE A 82 -14.03 -6.34 -21.57
C PHE A 82 -13.78 -5.52 -20.29
N ILE A 83 -13.40 -6.17 -19.19
CA ILE A 83 -13.23 -5.49 -17.89
C ILE A 83 -11.80 -5.00 -17.66
N ALA A 84 -10.80 -5.67 -18.25
CA ALA A 84 -9.39 -5.29 -18.09
C ALA A 84 -9.07 -3.81 -18.42
N PRO A 85 -9.69 -3.17 -19.44
CA PRO A 85 -9.49 -1.74 -19.71
C PRO A 85 -9.98 -0.81 -18.60
N LEU A 86 -11.03 -1.18 -17.86
CA LEU A 86 -11.55 -0.41 -16.72
C LEU A 86 -10.58 -0.42 -15.53
N SER A 87 -9.56 -1.27 -15.59
CA SER A 87 -8.54 -1.44 -14.59
C SER A 87 -7.26 -0.71 -15.00
N PRO A 88 -6.82 0.32 -14.26
CA PRO A 88 -5.59 1.04 -14.62
C PRO A 88 -4.44 0.05 -14.77
N ARG A 89 -3.71 0.12 -15.89
CA ARG A 89 -2.47 -0.65 -16.03
C ARG A 89 -1.58 -0.29 -14.84
N LYS A 90 -1.06 -1.29 -14.12
CA LYS A 90 0.04 -1.04 -13.19
C LYS A 90 1.09 -0.29 -14.00
N ARG A 91 1.41 0.95 -13.61
CA ARG A 91 2.62 1.58 -14.15
C ARG A 91 3.77 0.64 -13.81
N PRO A 92 4.59 0.22 -14.77
CA PRO A 92 5.83 -0.44 -14.41
C PRO A 92 6.55 0.50 -13.44
N GLY A 93 6.90 -0.02 -12.26
CA GLY A 93 7.81 0.71 -11.38
C GLY A 93 9.11 0.98 -12.14
N PRO A 94 9.89 2.01 -11.76
CA PRO A 94 11.21 2.20 -12.35
C PRO A 94 11.98 0.88 -12.20
N GLN A 95 12.29 0.25 -13.34
CA GLN A 95 13.22 -0.87 -13.36
C GLN A 95 14.54 -0.33 -12.81
N ALA A 96 14.92 -0.82 -11.63
CA ALA A 96 16.29 -0.66 -11.17
C ALA A 96 17.17 -1.24 -12.28
N ARG A 97 17.92 -0.37 -12.96
CA ARG A 97 18.97 -0.78 -13.89
C ARG A 97 20.03 -1.49 -13.04
N ASN A 98 19.90 -2.81 -12.90
CA ASN A 98 20.97 -3.64 -12.38
C ASN A 98 22.06 -3.67 -13.46
N GLY A 99 23.10 -2.86 -13.28
CA GLY A 99 24.20 -2.79 -14.23
C GLY A 99 25.05 -1.53 -14.14
N ALA A 100 25.43 -1.13 -12.93
CA ALA A 100 26.66 -0.34 -12.76
C ALA A 100 27.70 -1.31 -12.17
N PRO A 101 28.84 -1.55 -12.83
CA PRO A 101 29.92 -2.31 -12.22
C PRO A 101 30.39 -1.54 -10.99
N SER A 102 30.42 -2.22 -9.84
CA SER A 102 31.05 -1.69 -8.64
C SER A 102 32.53 -1.41 -8.96
N PRO A 103 33.11 -0.25 -8.61
CA PRO A 103 34.55 -0.10 -8.70
C PRO A 103 35.18 -1.10 -7.74
N THR A 104 35.95 -2.03 -8.30
CA THR A 104 36.76 -2.99 -7.56
C THR A 104 37.69 -2.23 -6.64
N ARG A 105 37.39 -2.30 -5.33
CA ARG A 105 38.22 -1.77 -4.26
C ARG A 105 39.50 -2.61 -4.17
N SER A 106 40.49 -2.29 -5.00
CA SER A 106 41.87 -2.67 -4.79
C SER A 106 42.63 -1.42 -4.33
N GLY A 107 43.20 -1.46 -3.13
CA GLY A 107 43.97 -0.32 -2.61
C GLY A 107 43.88 -0.16 -1.10
N ARG A 108 44.79 -0.84 -0.40
CA ARG A 108 45.38 -0.54 0.93
C ARG A 108 44.58 0.32 1.92
N ARG A 109 44.18 -0.34 3.01
CA ARG A 109 43.75 0.24 4.29
C ARG A 109 44.85 1.18 4.82
N CYS A 110 44.62 2.49 4.78
CA CYS A 110 45.40 3.48 5.52
C CYS A 110 44.81 3.59 6.94
N GLN A 111 45.56 3.16 7.96
CA GLN A 111 45.23 3.31 9.37
C GLN A 111 45.65 4.71 9.84
N SER A 112 44.81 5.73 9.71
CA SER A 112 45.03 6.98 10.48
C SER A 112 43.80 7.87 10.71
N CYS A 113 42.74 7.83 9.90
CA CYS A 113 41.52 8.62 10.19
C CYS A 113 40.49 7.79 10.97
N ARG A 114 40.78 7.53 12.24
CA ARG A 114 39.76 7.24 13.25
C ARG A 114 39.63 8.50 14.10
N GLN A 115 38.68 9.38 13.77
CA GLN A 115 37.94 10.25 14.69
C GLN A 115 37.03 11.23 13.93
N SER A 116 35.98 11.68 14.62
CA SER A 116 35.02 12.75 14.31
C SER A 116 33.91 12.49 13.27
N TRP A 117 32.85 11.80 13.70
CA TRP A 117 31.48 12.15 13.28
C TRP A 117 30.83 12.96 14.40
N THR A 118 31.34 14.17 14.62
CA THR A 118 30.64 15.23 15.34
C THR A 118 30.06 16.17 14.29
N THR A 119 28.73 16.25 14.28
CA THR A 119 27.85 17.17 13.56
C THR A 119 28.44 18.51 13.11
N PRO A 120 28.00 19.05 11.96
CA PRO A 120 27.87 20.49 11.78
C PRO A 120 26.40 20.96 11.80
N SER A 121 26.23 21.97 12.64
CA SER A 121 25.08 22.82 12.96
C SER A 121 24.33 23.44 11.75
N PRO A 122 23.07 23.89 11.92
CA PRO A 122 22.21 24.39 10.85
C PRO A 122 22.30 25.92 10.72
N THR A 123 23.15 26.42 9.84
CA THR A 123 23.10 27.83 9.40
C THR A 123 23.69 27.96 8.00
N CYS A 124 22.88 27.77 6.96
CA CYS A 124 23.14 28.29 5.61
C CYS A 124 21.81 28.37 4.83
N TRP A 125 21.02 29.41 5.11
CA TRP A 125 20.17 30.01 4.08
C TRP A 125 21.04 30.89 3.18
N PRO A 126 20.64 31.13 1.92
CA PRO A 126 20.46 32.53 1.55
C PRO A 126 19.17 32.81 0.75
N THR A 127 18.68 34.02 1.01
CA THR A 127 17.70 34.93 0.37
C THR A 127 17.05 34.52 -0.95
#